data_AF-A0A6V7TWK5-F1
#
_entry.id   AF-A0A6V7TWK5-F1
#
_cell.length_a   1.000
_cell.length_b   1.000
_cell.length_c   1.000
_cell.angle_alpha   90.00
_cell.angle_beta   90.00
_cell.angle_gamma   90.00
#
_symmetry.space_group_name_H-M   'P 1'
#
loop_
_entity.id
_entity.type
_entity.pdbx_description
1 polymer ?
#
loop_
_entity_poly.entity_id
_entity_poly.type
_entity_poly.pdbx_seq_one_letter_code
_entity_poly.pdbx_strand_id
1 'polypeptide(L)'
;MPLAVDLLHPDPVKEQQKHKLKRLVQHPNSFFMDVKCPGCYKITTVFSHAQSVVVCVGCSTVLCQPTGGKARLVEGCSFRKKGTLNDLKEGRI
;
A
#
# COMPACT_ATOMS: atom_id res chain seq x y z
N MET A 1 16.70 -26.95 -21.39
CA MET A 1 15.44 -26.20 -21.57
C MET A 1 14.67 -26.37 -20.28
N PRO A 2 14.33 -25.31 -19.52
CA PRO A 2 13.54 -25.52 -18.32
C PRO A 2 12.23 -26.20 -18.76
N LEU A 3 11.82 -27.20 -17.99
CA LEU A 3 10.57 -27.93 -18.15
C LEU A 3 9.39 -26.96 -18.32
N ALA A 4 8.33 -27.41 -19.00
CA ALA A 4 7.14 -26.63 -19.32
C ALA A 4 6.68 -25.79 -18.11
N VAL A 5 6.70 -24.46 -18.26
CA VAL A 5 6.24 -23.52 -17.23
C VAL A 5 4.72 -23.46 -17.30
N ASP A 6 4.04 -23.72 -16.18
CA ASP A 6 2.59 -23.52 -16.09
C ASP A 6 2.28 -22.02 -16.18
N LEU A 7 1.65 -21.62 -17.29
CA LEU A 7 1.27 -20.23 -17.58
C LEU A 7 -0.09 -19.86 -16.99
N LEU A 8 -0.95 -20.85 -16.73
CA LEU A 8 -2.31 -20.64 -16.26
C LEU A 8 -2.35 -20.47 -14.74
N HIS A 9 -1.46 -21.15 -14.02
CA HIS A 9 -1.38 -21.09 -12.56
C HIS A 9 0.04 -20.76 -12.08
N PRO A 10 0.51 -19.52 -12.30
CA PRO A 10 1.83 -19.11 -11.85
C PRO A 10 1.93 -19.08 -10.32
N ASP A 11 3.11 -19.39 -9.78
CA ASP A 11 3.37 -19.24 -8.34
C ASP A 11 3.15 -17.77 -7.90
N PRO A 12 2.45 -17.50 -6.78
CA PRO A 12 2.16 -16.14 -6.33
C PRO A 12 3.42 -15.33 -6.02
N VAL A 13 4.47 -16.00 -5.53
CA VAL A 13 5.78 -15.37 -5.27
C VAL A 13 6.42 -14.87 -6.56
N LYS A 14 6.36 -15.66 -7.63
CA LYS A 14 6.90 -15.28 -8.95
C LYS A 14 6.08 -14.15 -9.57
N GLU A 15 4.77 -14.13 -9.33
CA GLU A 15 3.88 -13.11 -9.87
C GLU A 15 4.05 -11.74 -9.20
N GLN A 16 4.30 -11.71 -7.89
CA GLN A 16 4.57 -10.47 -7.15
C GLN A 16 5.85 -9.76 -7.62
N GLN A 17 6.87 -10.53 -8.01
CA GLN A 17 8.15 -9.99 -8.55
C GLN A 17 8.01 -9.38 -9.94
N LYS A 18 7.00 -9.78 -10.73
CA LYS A 18 6.75 -9.21 -12.05
C LYS A 18 6.30 -7.75 -11.92
N HIS A 19 6.65 -6.95 -12.93
CA HIS A 19 6.10 -5.61 -13.09
C HIS A 19 4.57 -5.65 -13.13
N LYS A 20 3.90 -4.67 -12.54
CA LYS A 20 2.42 -4.63 -12.39
C LYS A 20 1.63 -4.86 -13.69
N LEU A 21 2.19 -4.46 -14.84
CA LEU A 21 1.57 -4.64 -16.16
C LEU A 21 1.86 -6.01 -16.82
N LYS A 22 2.84 -6.77 -16.30
CA LYS A 22 3.31 -8.06 -16.84
C LYS A 22 2.84 -9.26 -16.01
N ARG A 23 1.97 -9.04 -15.02
CA ARG A 23 1.29 -10.11 -14.27
C ARG A 23 0.25 -10.78 -15.16
N LEU A 24 -0.23 -11.97 -14.76
CA LEU A 24 -1.28 -12.66 -15.52
C LEU A 24 -2.53 -11.77 -15.63
N VAL A 25 -2.90 -11.16 -14.50
CA VAL A 25 -3.91 -10.11 -14.42
C VAL A 25 -3.28 -8.86 -13.83
N GLN A 26 -3.46 -7.72 -14.50
CA GLN A 26 -2.89 -6.46 -14.06
C GLN A 26 -3.61 -5.94 -12.82
N HIS A 27 -2.86 -5.54 -11.80
CA HIS A 27 -3.40 -4.90 -10.61
C HIS A 27 -2.39 -3.90 -10.03
N PRO A 28 -2.84 -2.84 -9.33
CA PRO A 28 -1.95 -1.86 -8.74
C PRO A 28 -1.13 -2.43 -7.57
N ASN A 29 0.02 -1.79 -7.30
CA ASN A 29 0.85 -2.04 -6.09
C ASN A 29 0.55 -1.03 -4.97
N SER A 30 -0.29 -0.03 -5.24
CA SER A 30 -0.68 1.01 -4.28
C SER A 30 -1.82 0.54 -3.39
N PHE A 31 -1.89 1.09 -2.18
CA PHE A 31 -2.94 0.77 -1.22
C PHE A 31 -3.38 2.02 -0.46
N PHE A 32 -4.53 1.94 0.19
CA PHE A 32 -4.96 2.91 1.19
C PHE A 32 -4.54 2.43 2.57
N MET A 33 -4.16 3.36 3.43
CA MET A 33 -3.75 3.09 4.80
C MET A 33 -4.40 4.08 5.75
N ASP A 34 -4.72 3.59 6.94
CA ASP A 34 -5.24 4.36 8.05
C ASP A 34 -4.05 4.82 8.90
N VAL A 35 -3.76 6.11 8.86
CA VAL A 35 -2.67 6.75 9.62
C VAL A 35 -3.24 7.38 10.87
N LYS A 36 -2.71 6.98 12.02
CA LYS A 36 -3.04 7.55 13.33
C LYS A 36 -2.04 8.65 13.66
N CYS A 37 -2.56 9.85 13.92
CA CYS A 37 -1.75 10.98 14.34
C CYS A 37 -1.25 10.81 15.80
N PRO A 38 0.01 11.11 16.13
CA PRO A 38 0.53 10.99 17.50
C PRO A 38 -0.11 11.96 18.49
N GLY A 39 -0.46 13.18 18.06
CA GLY A 39 -1.04 14.20 18.94
C GLY A 39 -2.54 14.07 19.19
N CYS A 40 -3.35 14.08 18.12
CA CYS A 40 -4.80 14.12 18.25
C CYS A 40 -5.51 12.76 18.15
N TYR A 41 -4.76 11.65 18.00
CA TYR A 41 -5.22 10.25 17.88
C TYR A 41 -6.31 9.95 16.83
N LYS A 42 -6.70 10.95 16.04
CA LYS A 42 -7.61 10.80 14.90
C LYS A 42 -6.96 9.94 13.83
N ILE A 43 -7.78 9.09 13.23
CA ILE A 43 -7.39 8.22 12.12
C ILE A 43 -7.76 8.92 10.82
N THR A 44 -6.82 8.99 9.90
CA THR A 44 -7.02 9.57 8.57
C THR A 44 -6.63 8.56 7.51
N THR A 45 -7.46 8.43 6.48
CA THR A 45 -7.18 7.56 5.34
C THR A 45 -6.23 8.26 4.38
N VAL A 46 -5.07 7.67 4.13
CA VAL A 46 -4.01 8.22 3.28
C VAL A 46 -3.70 7.23 2.16
N PHE A 47 -3.45 7.75 0.96
CA PHE A 47 -2.99 6.95 -0.17
C PHE A 47 -1.48 6.68 -0.09
N SER A 48 -1.04 5.46 -0.39
CA SER A 48 0.37 5.07 -0.22
C SER A 48 1.36 5.83 -1.11
N HIS A 49 0.92 6.35 -2.26
CA HIS A 49 1.73 7.18 -3.18
C HIS A 49 1.15 8.59 -3.31
N ALA A 50 0.71 9.18 -2.19
CA ALA A 50 0.17 10.53 -2.17
C ALA A 50 1.17 11.55 -2.76
N GLN A 51 0.69 12.36 -3.71
CA GLN A 51 1.46 13.44 -4.36
C GLN A 51 1.38 14.77 -3.59
N SER A 52 0.33 14.95 -2.79
CA SER A 52 0.14 16.12 -1.94
C SER A 52 0.62 15.85 -0.52
N VAL A 53 1.03 16.91 0.18
CA VAL A 53 1.25 16.87 1.63
C VAL A 53 -0.10 16.63 2.31
N VAL A 54 -0.20 15.59 3.12
CA VAL A 54 -1.46 15.27 3.84
C VAL A 54 -1.36 15.78 5.26
N VAL A 55 -2.37 16.55 5.67
CA VAL A 55 -2.44 17.21 6.97
C VAL A 55 -3.57 16.59 7.79
N CYS A 56 -3.37 16.45 9.10
CA CYS A 56 -4.41 15.97 9.99
C CYS A 56 -5.51 17.04 10.20
N VAL A 57 -6.78 16.66 10.06
CA VAL A 57 -7.94 17.57 10.23
C VAL A 57 -8.06 18.13 11.66
N GLY A 58 -7.54 17.41 12.67
CA GLY A 58 -7.69 17.82 14.07
C GLY A 58 -6.58 18.73 14.61
N CYS A 59 -5.33 18.43 14.28
CA CYS A 59 -4.17 19.08 14.88
C CYS A 59 -3.28 19.81 13.86
N SER A 60 -3.70 19.88 12.59
CA SER A 60 -2.99 20.56 11.49
C SER A 60 -1.53 20.11 11.29
N THR A 61 -1.17 18.97 11.87
CA THR A 61 0.15 18.36 11.73
C THR A 61 0.27 17.66 10.39
N VAL A 62 1.46 17.73 9.79
CA VAL A 62 1.77 16.98 8.58
C VAL A 62 1.88 15.49 8.93
N LEU A 63 1.18 14.63 8.19
CA LEU A 63 1.19 13.19 8.39
C LEU A 63 2.15 12.48 7.42
N CYS A 64 2.19 12.94 6.17
CA CYS A 64 3.12 12.42 5.18
C CYS A 64 3.56 13.49 4.17
N GLN A 65 4.79 13.33 3.69
CA GLN A 65 5.38 14.12 2.62
C GLN A 65 5.42 13.30 1.32
N PRO A 66 5.13 13.93 0.17
CA PRO A 66 5.21 13.26 -1.12
C PRO A 66 6.65 12.92 -1.48
N THR A 67 6.83 11.79 -2.14
CA THR A 67 8.11 11.37 -2.74
C THR A 67 7.85 10.88 -4.16
N GLY A 68 8.90 10.52 -4.91
CA GLY A 68 8.75 9.88 -6.22
C GLY A 68 8.09 8.49 -6.19
N GLY A 69 7.91 7.90 -5.00
CA GLY A 69 7.34 6.58 -4.80
C GLY A 69 6.33 6.56 -3.66
N LYS A 70 6.55 5.72 -2.65
CA LYS A 70 5.70 5.69 -1.47
C LYS A 70 5.89 6.96 -0.65
N ALA A 71 4.80 7.57 -0.22
CA ALA A 71 4.83 8.76 0.61
C ALA A 71 5.60 8.49 1.91
N ARG A 72 6.39 9.47 2.35
CA ARG A 72 7.18 9.38 3.58
C ARG A 72 6.31 9.82 4.75
N LEU A 73 6.06 8.92 5.70
CA LEU A 73 5.33 9.24 6.94
C LEU A 73 6.23 10.04 7.88
N VAL A 74 5.62 10.94 8.65
CA VAL A 74 6.31 11.68 9.72
C VAL A 74 6.57 10.76 10.91
N GLU A 75 7.69 10.99 11.60
CA GLU A 75 8.07 10.21 12.78
C GLU A 75 6.96 10.22 13.84
N GLY A 76 6.70 9.06 14.46
CA GLY A 76 5.65 8.89 15.46
C GLY A 76 4.24 8.62 14.90
N CYS A 77 4.04 8.68 13.58
CA CYS A 77 2.78 8.24 12.97
C CYS A 77 2.73 6.71 12.87
N SER A 78 1.65 6.09 13.36
CA SER A 78 1.38 4.66 13.16
C SER A 78 0.41 4.49 12.00
N PHE A 79 0.60 3.44 11.19
CA PHE A 79 -0.28 3.16 10.05
C PHE A 79 -0.75 1.71 10.05
N ARG A 80 -1.96 1.49 9.54
CA ARG A 80 -2.50 0.16 9.21
C ARG A 80 -2.91 0.15 7.76
N LYS A 81 -2.58 -0.90 7.01
CA LYS A 81 -3.11 -1.03 5.64
C LYS A 81 -4.60 -1.33 5.73
N LYS A 82 -5.40 -0.61 4.96
CA LYS A 82 -6.83 -0.88 4.86
C LYS A 82 -6.99 -2.11 3.96
N GLY A 83 -7.41 -3.22 4.55
CA GLY A 83 -7.60 -4.47 3.82
C GLY A 83 -8.61 -4.27 2.69
N THR A 84 -8.23 -4.68 1.49
CA THR A 84 -9.17 -4.88 0.38
C THR A 84 -9.69 -6.32 0.41
N LEU A 85 -10.77 -6.63 -0.30
CA LEU A 85 -11.34 -7.99 -0.38
C LEU A 85 -10.31 -9.08 -0.72
N ASN A 86 -9.20 -8.70 -1.38
CA ASN A 86 -8.11 -9.58 -1.74
C ASN A 86 -7.17 -9.92 -0.56
N ASP A 87 -7.00 -9.02 0.41
CA ASP A 87 -6.19 -9.28 1.62
C ASP A 87 -6.88 -10.29 2.56
N LEU A 88 -8.22 -10.31 2.57
CA LEU A 88 -9.03 -11.33 3.26
C LEU A 88 -8.87 -12.73 2.65
N LYS A 89 -8.64 -12.82 1.34
CA LYS A 89 -8.41 -14.11 0.64
C LYS A 89 -7.00 -14.66 0.88
N GLU A 90 -6.01 -13.79 1.13
CA GLU A 90 -4.61 -14.17 1.37
C GLU A 90 -4.24 -14.29 2.87
N GLY A 91 -5.17 -14.08 3.80
CA GLY A 91 -4.96 -14.31 5.24
C GLY A 91 -3.84 -13.47 5.87
N ARG A 92 -3.61 -12.24 5.38
CA ARG A 92 -2.56 -11.31 5.86
C ARG A 92 -3.13 -10.16 6.71
N ILE A 93 -3.99 -10.49 7.67
CA ILE A 93 -4.39 -9.57 8.76
C ILE A 93 -3.74 -10.04 10.05
#